data_AF-A0A1G8BXJ7-F1
#
_entry.id   AF-A0A1G8BXJ7-F1
#
_cell.length_a   1.000
_cell.length_b   1.000
_cell.length_c   1.000
_cell.angle_alpha   90.00
_cell.angle_beta   90.00
_cell.angle_gamma   90.00
#
_symmetry.space_group_name_H-M   'P 1'
#
loop_
_entity.id
_entity.type
_entity.pdbx_description
1 polymer ?
#
loop_
_entity_poly.entity_id
_entity_poly.type
_entity_poly.pdbx_seq_one_letter_code
_entity_poly.pdbx_strand_id
1 'polypeptide(L)'
;MVSYTAFDIFDYEVGTIFEYSAARDWCRDGRAVIIEQYGCHFLVDTYWMDRESQLTDEEAGAAKVVFVPSEHREIPSHQVHVYGDEKVTVITRQHGSYTSYFVRADQPELTEADHYRQMLADEEARIEEARRTIAASERSIERYRAHLTELEAAS
;
A
#
# COMPACT_ATOMS: atom_id res chain seq x y z
N MET A 1 23.68 27.60 8.00
CA MET A 1 23.53 27.05 6.64
C MET A 1 23.99 25.61 6.74
N VAL A 2 23.05 24.70 6.95
CA VAL A 2 23.36 23.29 7.21
C VAL A 2 23.44 22.61 5.84
N SER A 3 24.59 22.00 5.57
CA SER A 3 24.89 21.27 4.33
C SER A 3 24.51 19.81 4.55
N TYR A 4 23.51 19.34 3.82
CA TYR A 4 23.13 17.93 3.76
C TYR A 4 24.24 17.18 3.02
N THR A 5 24.96 16.28 3.71
CA THR A 5 26.16 15.60 3.16
C THR A 5 25.97 14.10 2.94
N ALA A 6 24.78 13.55 3.16
CA ALA A 6 24.52 12.12 2.94
C ALA A 6 23.31 11.81 2.04
N PHE A 7 22.44 12.79 1.79
CA PHE A 7 21.23 12.60 1.00
C PHE A 7 20.92 13.89 0.25
N ASP A 8 21.26 13.92 -1.04
CA ASP A 8 21.05 15.10 -1.86
C ASP A 8 19.61 15.10 -2.39
N ILE A 9 18.67 15.57 -1.56
CA ILE A 9 17.26 15.70 -1.93
C ILE A 9 17.06 16.56 -3.18
N PHE A 10 18.06 17.35 -3.57
CA PHE A 10 18.02 18.19 -4.76
C PHE A 10 18.16 17.41 -6.07
N ASP A 11 18.62 16.16 -6.02
CA ASP A 11 18.62 15.27 -7.19
C ASP A 11 17.22 14.74 -7.54
N TYR A 12 16.23 14.98 -6.67
CA TYR A 12 14.88 14.46 -6.80
C TYR A 12 13.85 15.58 -6.95
N GLU A 13 12.79 15.25 -7.68
CA GLU A 13 11.70 16.18 -7.95
C GLU A 13 10.83 16.41 -6.71
N VAL A 14 10.25 17.62 -6.60
CA VAL A 14 9.19 17.90 -5.62
C VAL A 14 8.04 16.92 -5.83
N GLY A 15 7.59 16.28 -4.75
CA GLY A 15 6.58 15.22 -4.79
C GLY A 15 7.15 13.80 -4.81
N THR A 16 8.47 13.62 -4.96
CA THR A 16 9.11 12.30 -4.82
C THR A 16 8.88 11.77 -3.41
N ILE A 17 8.48 10.50 -3.31
CA ILE A 17 8.19 9.82 -2.05
C ILE A 17 9.25 8.78 -1.73
N PHE A 18 9.59 8.75 -0.46
CA PHE A 18 10.57 7.88 0.13
C PHE A 18 9.95 7.06 1.26
N GLU A 19 10.31 5.80 1.38
CA GLU A 19 10.08 5.03 2.60
C GLU A 19 11.24 5.22 3.56
N TYR A 20 10.93 5.37 4.84
CA TYR A 20 11.93 5.51 5.89
C TYR A 20 11.44 4.82 7.17
N SER A 21 12.38 4.49 8.07
CA SER A 21 12.04 3.95 9.39
C SER A 21 12.06 5.08 10.40
N ALA A 22 10.90 5.39 10.98
CA ALA A 22 10.80 6.42 12.01
C ALA A 22 11.52 5.98 13.29
N ALA A 23 12.31 6.87 13.89
CA ALA A 23 13.04 6.56 15.12
C ALA A 23 12.16 6.61 16.39
N ARG A 24 10.99 7.28 16.33
CA ARG A 24 10.01 7.38 17.42
C ARG A 24 8.58 7.43 16.90
N ASP A 25 7.71 6.65 17.53
CA ASP A 25 6.34 6.39 17.09
C ASP A 25 5.32 7.21 17.88
N TRP A 26 4.82 8.29 17.27
CA TRP A 26 3.39 8.54 17.21
C TRP A 26 3.13 9.56 16.08
N CYS A 27 2.21 9.23 15.17
CA CYS A 27 1.78 10.06 14.02
C CYS A 27 2.82 10.28 12.90
N ARG A 28 3.62 9.27 12.54
CA ARG A 28 4.43 9.24 11.31
C ARG A 28 4.00 8.07 10.43
N ASP A 29 3.87 8.29 9.13
CA ASP A 29 3.39 7.28 8.17
C ASP A 29 4.51 6.35 7.67
N GLY A 30 5.77 6.61 8.04
CA GLY A 30 6.94 5.87 7.52
C GLY A 30 7.22 6.18 6.04
N ARG A 31 6.55 7.21 5.50
CA ARG A 31 6.73 7.73 4.16
C ARG A 31 6.98 9.22 4.22
N ALA A 32 7.90 9.70 3.41
CA ALA A 32 8.28 11.10 3.33
C ALA A 32 8.17 11.60 1.90
N VAL A 33 7.87 12.87 1.73
CA VAL A 33 7.73 13.53 0.43
C VAL A 33 8.59 14.78 0.38
N ILE A 34 9.18 15.04 -0.78
CA ILE A 34 9.86 16.33 -1.02
C ILE A 34 8.80 17.40 -1.24
N ILE A 35 8.80 18.43 -0.40
CA ILE A 35 8.01 19.64 -0.59
C ILE A 35 8.94 20.83 -0.87
N GLU A 36 8.46 21.81 -1.60
CA GLU A 36 9.11 23.12 -1.73
C GLU A 36 8.38 24.13 -0.84
N GLN A 37 9.12 24.80 0.04
CA GLN A 37 8.59 25.88 0.85
C GLN A 37 9.62 27.01 0.93
N TYR A 38 9.20 28.23 0.61
CA TYR A 38 10.09 29.42 0.60
C TYR A 38 11.36 29.25 -0.26
N GLY A 39 11.26 28.54 -1.38
CA GLY A 39 12.39 28.27 -2.29
C GLY A 39 13.41 27.26 -1.76
N CYS A 40 13.05 26.51 -0.72
CA CYS A 40 13.87 25.43 -0.16
C CYS A 40 13.13 24.09 -0.27
N HIS A 41 13.85 23.02 -0.58
CA HIS A 41 13.33 21.65 -0.53
C HIS A 41 13.43 21.09 0.88
N PHE A 42 12.37 20.41 1.31
CA PHE A 42 12.31 19.71 2.58
C PHE A 42 11.79 18.30 2.34
N LEU A 43 12.43 17.31 2.96
CA LEU A 43 11.91 15.94 3.04
C LEU A 43 11.09 15.79 4.31
N VAL A 44 9.77 15.73 4.17
CA VAL A 44 8.82 15.78 5.29
C VAL A 44 7.94 14.54 5.30
N ASP A 45 7.48 14.10 6.47
CA ASP A 45 6.57 12.96 6.55
C ASP A 45 5.23 13.24 5.86
N THR A 46 4.68 12.25 5.14
CA THR A 46 3.44 12.39 4.36
C THR A 46 2.19 12.55 5.23
N TYR A 47 2.27 12.27 6.53
CA TYR A 47 1.16 12.44 7.45
C TYR A 47 0.83 13.92 7.68
N TRP A 48 1.84 14.72 8.05
CA TRP A 48 1.70 16.14 8.41
C TRP A 48 1.93 17.07 7.22
N MET A 49 2.88 16.73 6.34
CA MET A 49 3.24 17.50 5.14
C MET A 49 3.64 18.95 5.40
N ASP A 50 4.25 19.21 6.54
CA ASP A 50 4.76 20.52 6.91
C ASP A 50 6.24 20.45 7.28
N ARG A 51 6.88 21.61 7.35
CA ARG A 51 8.29 21.72 7.70
C ARG A 51 8.62 21.20 9.10
N GLU A 52 7.68 21.28 10.05
CA GLU A 52 7.91 20.80 11.42
C GLU A 52 8.03 19.27 11.47
N SER A 53 7.44 18.59 10.49
CA SER A 53 7.53 17.16 10.26
C SER A 53 8.71 16.69 9.40
N GLN A 54 9.74 17.54 9.23
CA GLN A 54 10.95 17.18 8.50
C GLN A 54 11.64 15.95 9.11
N LEU A 55 12.17 15.09 8.24
CA LEU A 55 12.98 13.94 8.64
C LEU A 55 14.31 14.40 9.24
N THR A 56 14.80 13.64 10.21
CA THR A 56 16.17 13.80 10.72
C THR A 56 17.20 13.36 9.68
N ASP A 57 18.45 13.80 9.79
CA ASP A 57 19.51 13.39 8.86
C ASP A 57 19.73 11.87 8.82
N GLU A 58 19.55 11.18 9.96
CA GLU A 58 19.62 9.72 10.05
C GLU A 58 18.47 9.05 9.29
N GLU A 59 17.24 9.54 9.47
CA GLU A 59 16.06 9.04 8.75
C GLU A 59 16.18 9.29 7.25
N ALA A 60 16.60 10.49 6.85
CA ALA A 60 16.80 10.86 5.46
C ALA A 60 17.93 10.03 4.80
N GLY A 61 19.04 9.82 5.51
CA GLY A 61 20.16 9.02 5.01
C GLY A 61 19.83 7.53 4.81
N ALA A 62 18.82 7.01 5.50
CA ALA A 62 18.33 5.63 5.35
C ALA A 62 17.10 5.50 4.43
N ALA A 63 16.55 6.63 3.97
CA ALA A 63 15.33 6.67 3.20
C ALA A 63 15.54 6.08 1.78
N LYS A 64 14.53 5.39 1.27
CA LYS A 64 14.55 4.75 -0.05
C LYS A 64 13.49 5.35 -0.95
N VAL A 65 13.87 5.77 -2.15
CA VAL A 65 12.91 6.22 -3.16
C VAL A 65 11.93 5.09 -3.47
N VAL A 66 10.63 5.38 -3.38
CA VAL A 66 9.57 4.43 -3.75
C VAL A 66 8.64 4.97 -4.84
N PHE A 67 8.68 6.29 -5.10
CA PHE A 67 7.85 6.92 -6.12
C PHE A 67 8.48 8.22 -6.60
N VAL A 68 8.58 8.38 -7.92
CA VAL A 68 9.03 9.61 -8.59
C VAL A 68 7.87 10.16 -9.44
N PRO A 69 7.47 11.43 -9.30
CA PRO A 69 6.29 11.97 -9.98
C PRO A 69 6.37 11.87 -11.49
N SER A 70 7.50 12.22 -12.11
CA SER A 70 7.66 12.15 -13.57
C SER A 70 7.57 10.74 -14.15
N GLU A 71 7.81 9.71 -13.34
CA GLU A 71 7.70 8.31 -13.75
C GLU A 71 6.27 7.77 -13.66
N HIS A 72 5.34 8.56 -13.11
CA HIS A 72 3.99 8.11 -12.80
C HIS A 72 2.93 9.07 -13.34
N ARG A 73 1.74 8.54 -13.58
CA ARG A 73 0.53 9.33 -13.84
C ARG A 73 -0.51 9.01 -12.79
N GLU A 74 -1.20 10.05 -12.31
CA GLU A 74 -2.36 9.88 -11.44
C GLU A 74 -3.51 9.28 -12.26
N ILE A 75 -4.19 8.31 -11.67
CA ILE A 75 -5.39 7.70 -12.23
C ILE A 75 -6.55 7.92 -11.26
N PRO A 76 -7.78 8.08 -11.78
CA PRO A 76 -8.95 8.16 -10.92
C PRO A 76 -9.21 6.81 -10.24
N SER A 77 -9.74 6.83 -9.02
CA SER A 77 -9.98 5.62 -8.21
C SER A 77 -10.82 4.56 -8.92
N HIS A 78 -11.77 4.98 -9.77
CA HIS A 78 -12.61 4.05 -10.53
C HIS A 78 -11.85 3.34 -11.67
N GLN A 79 -10.61 3.70 -12.00
CA GLN A 79 -9.78 3.05 -13.02
C GLN A 79 -8.70 2.14 -12.45
N VAL A 80 -8.54 2.04 -11.12
CA VAL A 80 -7.55 1.19 -10.46
C VAL A 80 -7.59 -0.24 -11.00
N HIS A 81 -8.81 -0.77 -11.17
CA HIS A 81 -9.06 -2.11 -11.69
C HIS A 81 -8.43 -2.35 -13.07
N VAL A 82 -8.37 -1.35 -13.96
CA VAL A 82 -7.86 -1.47 -15.33
C VAL A 82 -6.36 -1.78 -15.39
N TYR A 83 -5.62 -1.54 -14.31
CA TYR A 83 -4.17 -1.74 -14.28
C TYR A 83 -3.72 -2.94 -13.45
N GLY A 84 -4.61 -3.49 -12.61
CA GLY A 84 -4.26 -4.51 -11.61
C GLY A 84 -3.68 -3.89 -10.35
N ASP A 85 -4.07 -4.41 -9.18
CA ASP A 85 -3.70 -3.86 -7.87
C ASP A 85 -2.18 -3.83 -7.66
N GLU A 86 -1.45 -4.78 -8.23
CA GLU A 86 0.02 -4.88 -8.12
C GLU A 86 0.78 -3.81 -8.92
N LYS A 87 0.11 -3.10 -9.83
CA LYS A 87 0.68 -2.03 -10.65
C LYS A 87 0.34 -0.63 -10.14
N VAL A 88 -0.59 -0.54 -9.19
CA VAL A 88 -1.07 0.72 -8.65
C VAL A 88 -0.29 1.08 -7.38
N THR A 89 0.39 2.22 -7.43
CA THR A 89 0.99 2.84 -6.26
C THR A 89 -0.05 3.71 -5.56
N VAL A 90 -0.29 3.42 -4.28
CA VAL A 90 -1.26 4.16 -3.46
C VAL A 90 -0.52 5.10 -2.51
N ILE A 91 -0.80 6.40 -2.67
CA ILE A 91 -0.25 7.45 -1.81
C ILE A 91 -1.36 7.96 -0.92
N THR A 92 -1.16 7.83 0.40
CA THR A 92 -2.10 8.24 1.43
C THR A 92 -1.57 9.42 2.24
N ARG A 93 -2.46 10.25 2.78
CA ARG A 93 -2.15 11.32 3.74
C ARG A 93 -3.15 11.30 4.90
N GLN A 94 -2.75 11.78 6.07
CA GLN A 94 -3.59 11.90 7.28
C GLN A 94 -4.40 10.63 7.61
N HIS A 95 -3.72 9.55 7.99
CA HIS A 95 -4.35 8.24 8.28
C HIS A 95 -5.19 7.67 7.11
N GLY A 96 -4.79 7.92 5.86
CA GLY A 96 -5.53 7.43 4.69
C GLY A 96 -6.80 8.22 4.36
N SER A 97 -7.07 9.32 5.05
CA SER A 97 -8.23 10.18 4.77
C SER A 97 -8.21 10.75 3.35
N TYR A 98 -7.02 10.95 2.80
CA TYR A 98 -6.82 11.32 1.42
C TYR A 98 -5.99 10.24 0.74
N THR A 99 -6.50 9.75 -0.39
CA THR A 99 -5.87 8.68 -1.16
C THR A 99 -5.83 9.07 -2.64
N SER A 100 -4.63 9.05 -3.21
CA SER A 100 -4.41 9.19 -4.65
C SER A 100 -3.79 7.91 -5.20
N TYR A 101 -4.15 7.57 -6.43
CA TYR A 101 -3.76 6.33 -7.10
C TYR A 101 -2.90 6.67 -8.31
N PHE A 102 -1.77 5.98 -8.43
CA PHE A 102 -0.80 6.22 -9.49
C PHE A 102 -0.41 4.93 -10.17
N VAL A 103 -0.10 5.01 -11.45
CA VAL A 103 0.55 3.94 -12.21
C VAL A 103 1.76 4.50 -12.90
N ARG A 104 2.73 3.66 -13.25
CA ARG A 104 3.87 4.12 -14.05
C ARG A 104 3.38 4.70 -15.37
N ALA A 105 4.05 5.74 -15.86
CA ALA A 105 3.67 6.42 -17.10
C ALA A 105 3.74 5.49 -18.33
N ASP A 106 4.64 4.51 -18.30
CA ASP A 106 4.80 3.46 -19.32
C ASP A 106 3.90 2.24 -19.11
N GLN A 107 3.08 2.21 -18.05
CA GLN A 107 2.20 1.09 -17.75
C GLN A 107 1.04 1.03 -18.74
N PRO A 108 0.94 -0.04 -19.57
CA PRO A 108 -0.19 -0.23 -20.45
C PRO A 108 -1.46 -0.50 -19.64
N GLU A 109 -2.58 0.01 -20.14
CA GLU A 109 -3.91 -0.40 -19.70
C GLU A 109 -4.11 -1.88 -20.03
N LEU A 110 -4.70 -2.66 -19.12
CA LEU A 110 -5.20 -3.98 -19.49
C LEU A 110 -6.33 -3.78 -20.49
N THR A 111 -6.41 -4.67 -21.49
CA THR A 111 -7.62 -4.71 -22.30
C THR A 111 -8.79 -5.09 -21.38
N GLU A 112 -9.99 -4.56 -21.65
CA GLU A 112 -11.19 -4.91 -20.89
C GLU A 112 -11.38 -6.44 -20.80
N ALA A 113 -11.00 -7.17 -21.85
CA ALA A 113 -11.01 -8.62 -21.87
C ALA A 113 -9.98 -9.24 -20.91
N ASP A 114 -8.75 -8.72 -20.85
CA ASP A 114 -7.72 -9.20 -19.92
C ASP A 114 -8.08 -8.90 -18.46
N HIS A 115 -8.66 -7.72 -18.22
CA HIS A 115 -9.22 -7.34 -16.94
C HIS A 115 -10.27 -8.35 -16.46
N TYR A 116 -11.29 -8.63 -17.29
CA TYR A 116 -12.33 -9.58 -16.92
C TYR A 116 -11.82 -11.02 -16.78
N ARG A 117 -10.82 -11.43 -17.57
CA ARG A 117 -10.15 -12.73 -17.39
C ARG A 117 -9.48 -12.84 -16.03
N GLN A 118 -8.80 -11.79 -15.59
CA GLN A 118 -8.16 -11.77 -14.27
C GLN A 118 -9.21 -11.80 -13.15
N MET A 119 -10.25 -10.97 -13.23
CA MET A 119 -11.35 -11.01 -12.26
C MET A 119 -12.00 -12.40 -12.16
N LEU A 120 -12.22 -13.06 -13.29
CA LEU A 120 -12.78 -14.41 -13.32
C LEU A 120 -11.86 -15.41 -12.62
N ALA A 121 -10.55 -15.37 -12.90
CA ALA A 121 -9.59 -16.26 -12.26
C ALA A 121 -9.53 -16.06 -10.73
N ASP A 122 -9.59 -14.81 -10.26
CA ASP A 122 -9.59 -14.50 -8.83
C ASP A 122 -10.86 -15.00 -8.14
N GLU A 123 -12.03 -14.81 -8.76
CA GLU A 123 -13.30 -15.32 -8.23
C GLU A 123 -13.36 -16.86 -8.24
N GLU A 124 -12.83 -17.51 -9.28
CA GLU A 124 -12.69 -18.97 -9.31
C GLU A 124 -11.80 -19.48 -8.17
N ALA A 125 -10.70 -18.79 -7.87
CA ALA A 125 -9.83 -19.12 -6.75
C ALA A 125 -10.54 -18.96 -5.40
N ARG A 126 -11.30 -17.87 -5.21
CA ARG A 126 -12.11 -17.63 -3.99
C ARG A 126 -13.18 -18.71 -3.81
N ILE A 127 -13.85 -19.11 -4.90
CA ILE A 127 -14.82 -20.21 -4.87
C ILE A 127 -14.17 -21.51 -4.43
N GLU A 128 -12.99 -21.83 -4.94
CA GLU A 128 -12.28 -23.05 -4.59
C GLU A 128 -11.82 -23.05 -3.12
N GLU A 129 -11.34 -21.92 -2.60
CA GLU A 129 -11.03 -21.76 -1.18
C GLU A 129 -12.26 -21.90 -0.28
N ALA A 130 -13.38 -21.29 -0.67
CA ALA A 130 -14.65 -21.41 0.04
C ALA A 130 -15.13 -22.86 0.08
N ARG A 131 -15.02 -23.60 -1.04
CA ARG A 131 -15.37 -25.03 -1.09
C ARG A 131 -14.52 -25.86 -0.13
N ARG A 132 -13.21 -25.61 -0.05
CA ARG A 132 -12.34 -26.30 0.91
C ARG A 132 -12.74 -26.02 2.36
N THR A 133 -13.13 -24.78 2.65
CA THR A 133 -13.61 -24.35 3.96
C THR A 133 -14.93 -25.03 4.33
N ILE A 134 -15.87 -25.11 3.39
CA ILE A 134 -17.14 -25.83 3.57
C ILE A 134 -16.85 -27.31 3.88
N ALA A 135 -16.02 -27.98 3.07
CA ALA A 135 -15.69 -29.39 3.28
C ALA A 135 -15.02 -29.64 4.64
N ALA A 136 -14.18 -28.72 5.12
CA ALA A 136 -13.58 -28.80 6.46
C ALA A 136 -14.62 -28.65 7.58
N SER A 137 -15.58 -27.76 7.38
CA SER A 137 -16.68 -27.52 8.33
C SER A 137 -17.63 -28.72 8.39
N GLU A 138 -17.97 -29.32 7.24
CA GLU A 138 -18.77 -30.54 7.17
C GLU A 138 -18.14 -31.71 7.95
N ARG A 139 -16.84 -31.95 7.77
CA ARG A 139 -16.10 -32.95 8.56
C ARG A 139 -16.14 -32.67 10.07
N SER A 140 -16.12 -31.39 10.44
CA SER A 140 -16.21 -31.00 11.85
C SER A 140 -17.61 -31.27 12.40
N ILE A 141 -18.66 -30.97 11.63
CA ILE A 141 -20.05 -31.29 11.99
C ILE A 141 -20.24 -32.81 12.17
N GLU A 142 -19.72 -33.62 11.24
CA GLU A 142 -19.79 -35.09 11.37
C GLU A 142 -19.13 -35.59 12.65
N ARG A 143 -17.95 -35.06 12.98
CA ARG A 143 -17.25 -35.39 14.23
C ARG A 143 -18.07 -35.00 15.45
N TYR A 144 -18.66 -33.82 15.47
CA TYR A 144 -19.49 -33.37 16.59
C TYR A 144 -20.76 -34.20 16.73
N ARG A 145 -21.40 -34.58 15.62
CA ARG A 145 -22.56 -35.48 15.63
C ARG A 145 -22.21 -36.84 16.21
N ALA A 146 -21.12 -37.45 15.76
CA ALA A 146 -20.66 -38.74 16.28
C ALA A 146 -20.40 -38.67 17.79
N HIS A 147 -19.70 -37.63 18.24
CA HIS A 147 -19.41 -37.46 19.65
C HIS A 147 -20.67 -37.20 20.49
N LEU A 148 -21.63 -36.42 19.98
CA LEU A 148 -22.91 -36.19 20.65
C LEU A 148 -23.66 -37.52 20.84
N THR A 149 -23.72 -38.36 19.82
CA THR A 149 -24.36 -39.69 19.91
C THR A 149 -23.68 -40.58 20.94
N GLU A 150 -22.35 -40.55 21.06
CA GLU A 150 -21.62 -41.29 22.10
C GLU A 150 -22.00 -40.81 23.51
N LEU A 151 -22.08 -39.49 23.71
CA LEU A 151 -22.47 -38.90 25.00
C LEU A 151 -23.92 -39.23 25.36
N GLU A 152 -24.84 -39.16 24.39
CA GLU A 152 -26.25 -39.52 24.58
C GLU A 152 -26.43 -41.00 24.93
N ALA A 153 -25.61 -41.89 24.34
CA ALA A 153 -25.65 -43.33 24.65
C ALA A 153 -25.04 -43.69 26.02
N ALA A 154 -24.22 -42.81 26.58
CA ALA A 154 -23.59 -42.97 27.89
C ALA A 154 -24.42 -42.38 29.06
N SER A 155 -25.51 -41.67 28.74
CA SER A 155 -26.46 -41.09 29.71
C SER A 155 -27.66 -42.00 29.95
#